data_AF-A0A2T4DF60-F1
#
_entry.id   AF-A0A2T4DF60-F1
#
_cell.length_a   1.000
_cell.length_b   1.000
_cell.length_c   1.000
_cell.angle_alpha   90.00
_cell.angle_beta   90.00
_cell.angle_gamma   90.00
#
_symmetry.space_group_name_H-M   'P 1'
#
loop_
_entity.id
_entity.type
_entity.pdbx_description
1 polymer ?
#
loop_
_entity_poly.entity_id
_entity_poly.type
_entity_poly.pdbx_seq_one_letter_code
_entity_poly.pdbx_strand_id
1 'polypeptide(L)'
;MPSWLHGGGNKIAENWKPIVANNPPSPDEVASSNRPTVIITGSGNGDAGKASSWLSNLLTKDTTTVAVTGYCGSKTVCGKLLSIKSLSIPNRRMSENIIEWSNIDRSVAVADIRASIEEIKGYSAHGDQEDLLNWALRNAIDGYLPAGDTFFLQHGDNHNRNSLRTALYKKAQELGFNIDVQLPEATTGWISLESSESAHRDADFELIMEMLHQRPELKGMIREKEESQS
;
A
#
# COMPACT_ATOMS: atom_id res chain seq x y z
N MET A 1 -25.46 -31.04 -25.52
CA MET A 1 -24.49 -30.06 -24.99
C MET A 1 -24.11 -30.52 -23.59
N PRO A 2 -22.82 -30.71 -23.27
CA PRO A 2 -22.48 -31.37 -22.03
C PRO A 2 -22.22 -30.35 -20.90
N SER A 3 -22.81 -30.65 -19.75
CA SER A 3 -22.83 -29.91 -18.50
C SER A 3 -21.59 -30.24 -17.65
N TRP A 4 -20.60 -29.37 -17.62
CA TRP A 4 -19.45 -29.50 -16.72
C TRP A 4 -19.11 -28.13 -16.15
N LEU A 5 -19.60 -27.87 -14.95
CA LEU A 5 -19.05 -26.91 -13.98
C LEU A 5 -19.75 -27.18 -12.63
N HIS A 6 -19.66 -28.41 -12.13
CA HIS A 6 -19.91 -28.69 -10.72
C HIS A 6 -18.56 -28.59 -10.00
N GLY A 7 -18.21 -27.36 -9.58
CA GLY A 7 -17.10 -27.14 -8.66
C GLY A 7 -17.45 -27.77 -7.32
N GLY A 8 -16.86 -28.93 -7.03
CA GLY A 8 -17.00 -29.60 -5.74
C GLY A 8 -16.36 -28.78 -4.62
N GLY A 9 -17.17 -27.96 -3.95
CA GLY A 9 -16.87 -27.47 -2.61
C GLY A 9 -16.97 -28.61 -1.60
N ASN A 10 -16.29 -28.51 -0.45
CA ASN A 10 -16.40 -29.52 0.59
C ASN A 10 -17.85 -29.57 1.16
N LYS A 11 -18.25 -30.72 1.73
CA LYS A 11 -19.59 -30.91 2.35
C LYS A 11 -19.93 -29.87 3.45
N ILE A 12 -18.95 -29.13 3.94
CA ILE A 12 -19.14 -28.06 4.93
C ILE A 12 -19.72 -26.81 4.27
N ALA A 13 -19.23 -26.45 3.07
CA ALA A 13 -19.69 -25.28 2.32
C ALA A 13 -21.16 -25.42 1.86
N GLU A 14 -21.64 -26.64 1.61
CA GLU A 14 -23.03 -26.90 1.21
C GLU A 14 -24.05 -26.62 2.35
N ASN A 15 -23.61 -26.63 3.61
CA ASN A 15 -24.45 -26.27 4.76
C ASN A 15 -24.46 -24.77 5.07
N TRP A 16 -23.70 -23.96 4.33
CA TRP A 16 -23.67 -22.53 4.54
C TRP A 16 -24.82 -21.92 3.75
N LYS A 17 -25.85 -21.43 4.44
CA LYS A 17 -26.85 -20.57 3.80
C LYS A 17 -26.11 -19.43 3.08
N PRO A 18 -26.49 -19.04 1.85
CA PRO A 18 -25.93 -17.84 1.25
C PRO A 18 -26.35 -16.64 2.10
N ILE A 19 -25.41 -16.00 2.80
CA ILE A 19 -25.66 -14.82 3.64
C ILE A 19 -25.30 -13.57 2.85
N VAL A 20 -26.06 -13.27 1.80
CA VAL A 20 -26.14 -11.89 1.32
C VAL A 20 -27.41 -11.32 1.93
N ALA A 21 -27.28 -10.71 3.11
CA ALA A 21 -28.36 -9.97 3.74
C ALA A 21 -28.32 -8.53 3.22
N ASN A 22 -29.42 -8.07 2.62
CA ASN A 22 -29.54 -6.68 2.17
C ASN A 22 -29.49 -5.66 3.31
N ASN A 23 -29.65 -6.12 4.56
CA ASN A 23 -29.54 -5.30 5.75
C ASN A 23 -28.63 -5.99 6.77
N PRO A 24 -27.30 -5.78 6.70
CA PRO A 24 -26.40 -6.31 7.72
C PRO A 24 -26.72 -5.69 9.09
N PRO A 25 -26.59 -6.47 10.19
CA PRO A 25 -26.88 -5.96 11.53
C PRO A 25 -26.00 -4.76 11.86
N SER A 26 -26.55 -3.81 12.62
CA SER A 26 -25.82 -2.61 12.98
C SER A 26 -24.67 -2.90 13.97
N PRO A 27 -23.67 -2.00 14.06
CA PRO A 27 -22.62 -2.12 15.05
C PRO A 27 -23.10 -2.33 16.48
N ASP A 28 -24.18 -1.65 16.87
CA ASP A 28 -24.72 -1.72 18.22
C ASP A 28 -25.50 -3.03 18.45
N GLU A 29 -26.19 -3.55 17.44
CA GLU A 29 -26.88 -4.85 17.50
C GLU A 29 -25.90 -6.01 17.65
N VAL A 30 -24.82 -6.02 16.88
CA VAL A 30 -23.80 -7.07 17.02
C VAL A 30 -23.03 -6.89 18.32
N ALA A 31 -22.75 -5.65 18.72
CA ALA A 31 -22.09 -5.36 19.98
C ALA A 31 -22.92 -5.83 21.19
N SER A 32 -24.25 -5.75 21.14
CA SER A 32 -25.13 -6.19 22.22
C SER A 32 -25.46 -7.69 22.17
N SER A 33 -25.16 -8.36 21.06
CA SER A 33 -25.36 -9.79 20.88
C SER A 33 -24.24 -10.62 21.49
N ASN A 34 -24.59 -11.67 22.24
CA ASN A 34 -23.64 -12.67 22.75
C ASN A 34 -23.27 -13.75 21.71
N ARG A 35 -23.63 -13.56 20.43
CA ARG A 35 -23.36 -14.55 19.37
C ARG A 35 -21.96 -14.33 18.78
N PRO A 36 -21.11 -15.37 18.72
CA PRO A 36 -19.85 -15.31 17.99
C PRO A 36 -20.11 -14.91 16.53
N THR A 37 -19.48 -13.82 16.09
CA THR A 37 -19.71 -13.22 14.77
C THR A 37 -18.37 -12.83 14.17
N VAL A 38 -18.16 -13.14 12.88
CA VAL A 38 -17.00 -12.68 12.11
C VAL A 38 -17.43 -11.49 11.27
N ILE A 39 -16.71 -10.38 11.40
CA ILE A 39 -16.98 -9.13 10.68
C ILE A 39 -15.80 -8.85 9.76
N ILE A 40 -16.06 -8.81 8.45
CA ILE A 40 -15.10 -8.40 7.43
C ILE A 40 -15.54 -7.03 6.94
N THR A 41 -14.71 -6.02 7.14
CA THR A 41 -15.08 -4.62 6.88
C THR A 41 -13.88 -3.81 6.37
N GLY A 42 -14.18 -2.81 5.54
CA GLY A 42 -13.24 -1.75 5.18
C GLY A 42 -13.55 -0.43 5.91
N SER A 43 -12.64 0.55 5.90
CA SER A 43 -11.36 0.57 5.15
C SER A 43 -10.26 -0.23 5.85
N GLY A 44 -9.30 -0.78 5.08
CA GLY A 44 -8.22 -1.63 5.60
C GLY A 44 -7.31 -0.95 6.65
N ASN A 45 -7.18 0.37 6.58
CA ASN A 45 -6.41 1.18 7.54
C ASN A 45 -7.20 1.55 8.81
N GLY A 46 -8.50 1.26 8.85
CA GLY A 46 -9.35 1.51 10.01
C GLY A 46 -9.73 2.98 10.27
N ASP A 47 -9.18 3.93 9.49
CA ASP A 47 -9.41 5.37 9.68
C ASP A 47 -10.84 5.81 9.34
N ALA A 48 -11.55 5.07 8.48
CA ALA A 48 -12.83 5.49 7.94
C ALA A 48 -13.77 4.33 7.60
N GLY A 49 -14.98 4.67 7.14
CA GLY A 49 -15.97 3.72 6.66
C GLY A 49 -16.63 2.93 7.79
N LYS A 50 -17.03 1.69 7.49
CA LYS A 50 -17.67 0.83 8.50
C LYS A 50 -16.66 0.36 9.55
N ALA A 51 -15.38 0.22 9.20
CA ALA A 51 -14.32 -0.16 10.12
C ALA A 51 -14.20 0.82 11.30
N SER A 52 -14.30 2.14 11.08
CA SER A 52 -14.21 3.11 12.18
C SER A 52 -15.34 2.95 13.21
N SER A 53 -16.56 2.65 12.74
CA SER A 53 -17.70 2.40 13.62
C SER A 53 -17.57 1.07 14.38
N TRP A 54 -17.11 0.00 13.72
CA TRP A 54 -16.88 -1.29 14.36
C TRP A 54 -15.77 -1.23 15.41
N LEU A 55 -14.62 -0.67 15.05
CA LEU A 55 -13.46 -0.58 15.93
C LEU A 55 -13.76 0.27 17.18
N SER A 56 -14.32 1.47 17.01
CA SER A 56 -14.66 2.34 18.14
C SER A 56 -15.65 1.71 19.13
N ASN A 57 -16.51 0.79 18.68
CA ASN A 57 -17.48 0.09 19.53
C ASN A 57 -16.94 -1.20 20.19
N LEU A 58 -15.96 -1.86 19.58
CA LEU A 58 -15.58 -3.22 19.97
C LEU A 58 -14.21 -3.32 20.66
N LEU A 59 -13.35 -2.29 20.56
CA LEU A 59 -12.00 -2.30 21.11
C LEU A 59 -11.93 -2.43 22.65
N THR A 60 -12.96 -1.94 23.35
CA THR A 60 -13.01 -1.96 24.82
C THR A 60 -13.47 -3.32 25.39
N LYS A 61 -13.82 -4.27 24.52
CA LYS A 61 -14.28 -5.61 24.91
C LYS A 61 -13.14 -6.61 24.86
N ASP A 62 -13.02 -7.41 25.91
CA ASP A 62 -12.04 -8.50 26.03
C ASP A 62 -12.40 -9.74 25.19
N THR A 63 -13.67 -9.85 24.78
CA THR A 63 -14.16 -10.90 23.88
C THR A 63 -13.88 -10.63 22.41
N THR A 64 -13.40 -9.44 22.07
CA THR A 64 -13.12 -9.03 20.68
C THR A 64 -11.69 -9.39 20.30
N THR A 65 -11.52 -9.97 19.10
CA THR A 65 -10.22 -10.03 18.41
C THR A 65 -10.29 -9.16 17.15
N VAL A 66 -9.36 -8.23 17.02
CA VAL A 66 -9.18 -7.41 15.81
C VAL A 66 -8.00 -7.98 15.05
N ALA A 67 -8.27 -8.56 13.87
CA ALA A 67 -7.25 -9.08 12.99
C ALA A 67 -7.04 -8.13 11.81
N VAL A 68 -5.85 -7.56 11.70
CA VAL A 68 -5.48 -6.66 10.61
C VAL A 68 -4.78 -7.46 9.51
N THR A 69 -5.20 -7.26 8.27
CA THR A 69 -4.63 -7.89 7.07
C THR A 69 -3.93 -6.85 6.21
N GLY A 70 -2.68 -7.10 5.84
CA GLY A 70 -1.91 -6.22 4.95
C GLY A 70 -1.20 -5.06 5.67
N TYR A 71 -0.62 -4.17 4.88
CA TYR A 71 0.14 -3.03 5.40
C TYR A 71 -0.79 -1.91 5.89
N CYS A 72 -0.52 -1.40 7.09
CA CYS A 72 -1.14 -0.19 7.61
C CYS A 72 -0.05 0.82 7.96
N GLY A 73 -0.17 2.04 7.45
CA GLY A 73 0.77 3.11 7.79
C GLY A 73 0.77 3.41 9.29
N SER A 74 1.92 3.74 9.87
CA SER A 74 2.08 3.93 11.32
C SER A 74 1.15 4.97 11.95
N LYS A 75 0.70 5.96 11.17
CA LYS A 75 -0.23 7.01 11.61
C LYS A 75 -1.71 6.62 11.54
N THR A 76 -2.03 5.55 10.82
CA THR A 76 -3.41 5.05 10.68
C THR A 76 -3.87 4.38 11.98
N VAL A 77 -5.18 4.27 12.15
CA VAL A 77 -5.81 3.57 13.28
C VAL A 77 -5.31 2.13 13.39
N CYS A 78 -5.35 1.35 12.31
CA CYS A 78 -4.84 -0.02 12.32
C CYS A 78 -3.33 -0.07 12.59
N GLY A 79 -2.55 0.87 12.08
CA GLY A 79 -1.11 0.99 12.39
C GLY A 79 -0.83 1.24 13.87
N LYS A 80 -1.61 2.13 14.51
CA LYS A 80 -1.56 2.38 15.95
C LYS A 80 -2.02 1.17 16.77
N LEU A 81 -3.01 0.40 16.30
CA LEU A 81 -3.43 -0.84 16.95
C LEU A 81 -2.33 -1.91 16.86
N LEU A 82 -1.68 -2.05 15.71
CA LEU A 82 -0.59 -2.99 15.52
C LEU A 82 0.63 -2.66 16.40
N SER A 83 0.92 -1.38 16.67
CA SER A 83 2.03 -1.00 17.54
C SER A 83 1.83 -1.44 19.01
N ILE A 84 0.58 -1.64 19.45
CA ILE A 84 0.26 -2.09 20.81
C ILE A 84 -0.01 -3.61 20.89
N LYS A 85 0.10 -4.33 19.77
CA LYS A 85 -0.16 -5.78 19.68
C LYS A 85 0.61 -6.58 20.73
N SER A 86 1.91 -6.29 20.89
CA SER A 86 2.79 -6.98 21.83
C SER A 86 2.66 -6.51 23.29
N LEU A 87 1.88 -5.46 23.55
CA LEU A 87 1.70 -4.93 24.91
C LEU A 87 0.64 -5.74 25.65
N SER A 88 0.98 -6.18 26.86
CA SER A 88 0.04 -6.74 27.82
C SER A 88 -0.96 -5.69 28.30
N ILE A 89 -2.11 -6.12 28.82
CA ILE A 89 -3.15 -5.21 29.35
C ILE A 89 -2.59 -4.24 30.40
N PRO A 90 -1.77 -4.66 31.39
CA PRO A 90 -1.15 -3.71 32.33
C PRO A 90 -0.30 -2.63 31.65
N ASN A 91 0.46 -3.00 30.61
CA ASN A 91 1.30 -2.06 29.87
C ASN A 91 0.46 -1.07 29.05
N ARG A 92 -0.65 -1.54 28.45
CA ARG A 92 -1.59 -0.67 27.75
C ARG A 92 -2.21 0.37 28.68
N ARG A 93 -2.53 0.01 29.92
CA ARG A 93 -3.08 0.93 30.94
C ARG A 93 -2.16 2.08 31.32
N MET A 94 -0.85 1.95 31.08
CA MET A 94 0.13 3.02 31.31
C MET A 94 0.31 3.94 30.09
N SER A 95 -0.36 3.64 28.97
CA SER A 95 -0.27 4.45 27.75
C SER A 95 -1.24 5.63 27.80
N GLU A 96 -0.71 6.83 27.57
CA GLU A 96 -1.50 8.06 27.40
C GLU A 96 -2.02 8.24 25.96
N ASN A 97 -1.60 7.37 25.03
CA ASN A 97 -2.03 7.44 23.63
C ASN A 97 -3.53 7.24 23.48
N ILE A 98 -4.11 7.98 22.53
CA ILE A 98 -5.53 7.91 22.17
C ILE A 98 -5.64 7.54 20.68
N ILE A 99 -6.57 6.64 20.38
CA ILE A 99 -6.99 6.35 19.01
C ILE A 99 -8.22 7.20 18.72
N GLU A 100 -8.12 8.05 17.70
CA GLU A 100 -9.15 9.03 17.35
C GLU A 100 -9.63 8.80 15.92
N TRP A 101 -10.95 8.95 15.74
CA TRP A 101 -11.63 8.91 14.46
C TRP A 101 -12.35 10.24 14.25
N SER A 102 -11.70 11.17 13.57
CA SER A 102 -12.25 12.51 13.31
C SER A 102 -13.54 12.47 12.47
N ASN A 103 -13.74 11.42 11.67
CA ASN A 103 -14.90 11.27 10.81
C ASN A 103 -16.20 10.89 11.55
N ILE A 104 -16.11 10.37 12.77
CA ILE A 104 -17.27 9.97 13.58
C ILE A 104 -17.27 10.60 14.98
N ASP A 105 -16.36 11.55 15.22
CA ASP A 105 -16.17 12.23 16.50
C ASP A 105 -16.10 11.25 17.69
N ARG A 106 -15.25 10.23 17.54
CA ARG A 106 -15.03 9.22 18.58
C ARG A 106 -13.56 9.02 18.85
N SER A 107 -13.25 8.68 20.10
CA SER A 107 -11.93 8.33 20.54
C SER A 107 -11.96 7.19 21.56
N VAL A 108 -10.88 6.42 21.61
CA VAL A 108 -10.67 5.35 22.58
C VAL A 108 -9.24 5.47 23.10
N ALA A 109 -9.09 5.61 24.42
CA ALA A 109 -7.77 5.59 25.03
C ALA A 109 -7.15 4.20 24.91
N VAL A 110 -5.85 4.11 24.63
CA VAL A 110 -5.14 2.82 24.55
C VAL A 110 -5.25 2.05 25.87
N ALA A 111 -5.31 2.76 26.99
CA ALA A 111 -5.54 2.19 28.33
C ALA A 111 -6.85 1.40 28.46
N ASP A 112 -7.87 1.75 27.68
CA ASP A 112 -9.19 1.12 27.70
C ASP A 112 -9.33 -0.04 26.69
N ILE A 113 -8.33 -0.25 25.83
CA ILE A 113 -8.36 -1.30 24.82
C ILE A 113 -8.13 -2.67 25.46
N ARG A 114 -9.19 -3.49 25.49
CA ARG A 114 -9.16 -4.87 26.00
C ARG A 114 -9.13 -5.92 24.89
N ALA A 115 -9.47 -5.53 23.66
CA ALA A 115 -9.45 -6.44 22.53
C ALA A 115 -8.05 -7.02 22.27
N SER A 116 -8.02 -8.28 21.84
CA SER A 116 -6.79 -8.86 21.28
C SER A 116 -6.53 -8.27 19.90
N ILE A 117 -5.29 -7.87 19.62
CA ILE A 117 -4.90 -7.32 18.33
C ILE A 117 -3.98 -8.31 17.64
N GLU A 118 -4.34 -8.72 16.43
CA GLU A 118 -3.60 -9.68 15.65
C GLU A 118 -3.24 -9.14 14.27
N GLU A 119 -2.17 -9.70 13.71
CA GLU A 119 -1.68 -9.37 12.38
C GLU A 119 -1.67 -10.66 11.58
N ILE A 120 -2.45 -10.70 10.49
CA ILE A 120 -2.46 -11.83 9.57
C ILE A 120 -1.52 -11.48 8.40
N LYS A 121 -0.36 -12.12 8.40
CA LYS A 121 0.63 -11.99 7.33
C LYS A 121 0.24 -12.86 6.13
N GLY A 122 0.69 -12.46 4.93
CA GLY A 122 0.48 -13.22 3.69
C GLY A 122 -0.77 -12.85 2.87
N TYR A 123 -1.60 -11.92 3.34
CA TYR A 123 -2.76 -11.39 2.59
C TYR A 123 -2.54 -9.96 2.05
N SER A 124 -1.32 -9.43 2.15
CA SER A 124 -0.97 -8.20 1.46
C SER A 124 -0.84 -8.50 -0.03
N ALA A 125 -1.61 -7.84 -0.89
CA ALA A 125 -1.45 -7.96 -2.35
C ALA A 125 -0.13 -7.33 -2.86
N HIS A 126 0.66 -6.75 -1.95
CA HIS A 126 2.02 -6.33 -2.24
C HIS A 126 2.93 -7.55 -2.20
N GLY A 127 3.63 -7.82 -3.30
CA GLY A 127 4.68 -8.84 -3.34
C GLY A 127 5.66 -8.60 -2.20
N ASP A 128 6.09 -9.68 -1.56
CA ASP A 128 7.12 -9.57 -0.55
C ASP A 128 8.46 -9.12 -1.18
N GLN A 129 9.45 -8.80 -0.34
CA GLN A 129 10.74 -8.34 -0.84
C GLN A 129 11.40 -9.38 -1.77
N GLU A 130 11.20 -10.67 -1.52
CA GLU A 130 11.78 -11.73 -2.34
C GLU A 130 11.09 -11.85 -3.70
N ASP A 131 9.76 -11.75 -3.71
CA ASP A 131 8.91 -11.71 -4.90
C ASP A 131 9.23 -10.50 -5.76
N LEU A 132 9.41 -9.31 -5.17
CA LEU A 132 9.81 -8.11 -5.91
C LEU A 132 11.19 -8.27 -6.55
N LEU A 133 12.15 -8.83 -5.82
CA LEU A 133 13.49 -9.11 -6.34
C LEU A 133 13.47 -10.17 -7.43
N ASN A 134 12.64 -11.21 -7.27
CA ASN A 134 12.46 -12.25 -8.27
C ASN A 134 11.76 -11.70 -9.51
N TRP A 135 10.72 -10.89 -9.35
CA TRP A 135 10.04 -10.25 -10.48
C TRP A 135 10.98 -9.31 -11.26
N ALA A 136 11.79 -8.51 -10.55
CA ALA A 136 12.70 -7.55 -11.14
C ALA A 136 13.87 -8.22 -11.90
N LEU A 137 14.43 -9.31 -11.34
CA LEU A 137 15.72 -9.86 -11.80
C LEU A 137 15.66 -11.31 -12.27
N ARG A 138 14.67 -12.12 -11.87
CA ARG A 138 14.64 -13.56 -12.19
C ARG A 138 14.17 -13.84 -13.61
N ASN A 139 13.36 -12.95 -14.20
CA ASN A 139 13.05 -13.01 -15.63
C ASN A 139 14.34 -13.01 -16.50
N ALA A 140 15.42 -12.37 -16.01
CA ALA A 140 16.75 -12.33 -16.63
C ALA A 140 17.44 -13.70 -16.77
N ILE A 141 17.09 -14.67 -15.93
CA ILE A 141 17.71 -16.01 -15.92
C ILE A 141 17.02 -16.96 -16.90
N ASP A 142 15.71 -16.78 -17.12
CA ASP A 142 14.90 -17.64 -18.00
C ASP A 142 14.91 -17.15 -19.48
N GLY A 143 15.86 -16.28 -19.85
CA GLY A 143 16.07 -15.83 -21.22
C GLY A 143 15.33 -14.54 -21.61
N TYR A 144 14.67 -13.86 -20.68
CA TYR A 144 14.09 -12.53 -20.89
C TYR A 144 15.00 -11.49 -20.25
N LEU A 145 15.61 -10.57 -21.00
CA LEU A 145 16.39 -9.48 -20.41
C LEU A 145 15.62 -8.80 -19.26
N PRO A 146 16.30 -8.32 -18.19
CA PRO A 146 15.64 -7.50 -17.18
C PRO A 146 14.86 -6.38 -17.87
N ALA A 147 13.68 -6.03 -17.34
CA ALA A 147 12.75 -5.11 -18.00
C ALA A 147 13.37 -3.74 -18.36
N GLY A 148 14.50 -3.40 -17.73
CA GLY A 148 15.44 -2.36 -18.12
C GLY A 148 16.66 -2.36 -17.19
N ASP A 149 17.63 -1.52 -17.50
CA ASP A 149 18.83 -1.33 -16.67
C ASP A 149 18.59 -0.33 -15.53
N THR A 150 17.51 0.45 -15.57
CA THR A 150 17.18 1.47 -14.57
C THR A 150 15.86 1.17 -13.86
N PHE A 151 15.90 1.11 -12.53
CA PHE A 151 14.75 0.91 -11.65
C PHE A 151 14.39 2.20 -10.91
N PHE A 152 13.12 2.61 -10.98
CA PHE A 152 12.60 3.74 -10.20
C PHE A 152 11.78 3.21 -9.03
N LEU A 153 12.33 3.31 -7.82
CA LEU A 153 11.62 2.87 -6.61
C LEU A 153 10.68 3.96 -6.11
N GLN A 154 9.38 3.75 -6.31
CA GLN A 154 8.31 4.63 -5.86
C GLN A 154 7.47 3.96 -4.76
N HIS A 155 6.54 4.72 -4.18
CA HIS A 155 5.56 4.26 -3.18
C HIS A 155 6.15 3.38 -2.06
N GLY A 156 6.55 4.03 -0.98
CA GLY A 156 7.08 3.41 0.23
C GLY A 156 7.77 4.47 1.06
N ASP A 157 7.96 4.24 2.35
CA ASP A 157 8.82 5.12 3.12
C ASP A 157 10.28 5.01 2.66
N ASN A 158 11.06 6.06 2.92
CA ASN A 158 12.45 6.13 2.46
C ASN A 158 13.31 4.99 3.02
N HIS A 159 13.00 4.45 4.21
CA HIS A 159 13.77 3.35 4.78
C HIS A 159 13.55 2.06 3.97
N ASN A 160 12.30 1.72 3.69
CA ASN A 160 11.94 0.56 2.88
C ASN A 160 12.45 0.67 1.43
N ARG A 161 12.35 1.86 0.81
CA ARG A 161 12.89 2.11 -0.53
C ARG A 161 14.41 1.92 -0.57
N ASN A 162 15.14 2.44 0.42
CA ASN A 162 16.58 2.24 0.53
C ASN A 162 16.95 0.76 0.73
N SER A 163 16.20 0.05 1.57
CA SER A 163 16.41 -1.38 1.82
C SER A 163 16.19 -2.22 0.56
N LEU A 164 15.15 -1.93 -0.22
CA LEU A 164 14.89 -2.59 -1.49
C LEU A 164 15.99 -2.28 -2.53
N ARG A 165 16.47 -1.03 -2.60
CA ARG A 165 17.62 -0.65 -3.45
C ARG A 165 18.85 -1.50 -3.12
N THR A 166 19.21 -1.58 -1.85
CA THR A 166 20.38 -2.38 -1.43
C THR A 166 20.21 -3.85 -1.81
N ALA A 167 19.01 -4.40 -1.66
CA ALA A 167 18.72 -5.78 -2.03
C ALA A 167 18.77 -6.02 -3.54
N LEU A 168 18.29 -5.06 -4.35
CA LEU A 168 18.40 -5.10 -5.81
C LEU A 168 19.85 -5.09 -6.27
N TYR A 169 20.69 -4.17 -5.75
CA TYR A 169 22.11 -4.13 -6.09
C TYR A 169 22.83 -5.43 -5.73
N LYS A 170 22.58 -5.96 -4.53
CA LYS A 170 23.19 -7.21 -4.09
C LYS A 170 22.83 -8.36 -5.02
N LYS A 171 21.55 -8.51 -5.38
CA LYS A 171 21.10 -9.60 -6.24
C LYS A 171 21.52 -9.42 -7.70
N ALA A 172 21.58 -8.19 -8.20
CA ALA A 172 22.13 -7.89 -9.52
C ALA A 172 23.62 -8.25 -9.60
N GLN A 173 24.40 -7.94 -8.56
CA GLN A 173 25.81 -8.34 -8.47
C GLN A 173 25.98 -9.87 -8.47
N GLU A 174 25.14 -10.60 -7.73
CA GLU A 174 25.13 -12.07 -7.72
C GLU A 174 24.83 -12.67 -9.10
N LEU A 175 24.01 -11.99 -9.90
CA LEU A 175 23.62 -12.41 -11.26
C LEU A 175 24.51 -11.82 -12.37
N GLY A 176 25.45 -10.92 -12.05
CA GLY A 176 26.34 -10.27 -13.00
C GLY A 176 25.69 -9.15 -13.84
N PHE A 177 24.56 -8.60 -13.41
CA PHE A 177 23.91 -7.46 -14.08
C PHE A 177 24.39 -6.13 -13.51
N ASN A 178 24.55 -5.14 -14.39
CA ASN A 178 24.71 -3.75 -13.99
C ASN A 178 23.33 -3.09 -14.03
N ILE A 179 22.86 -2.59 -12.88
CA ILE A 179 21.58 -1.89 -12.78
C ILE A 179 21.81 -0.52 -12.15
N ASP A 180 20.96 0.43 -12.50
CA ASP A 180 20.83 1.72 -11.83
C ASP A 180 19.52 1.74 -11.04
N VAL A 181 19.54 2.20 -9.80
CA VAL A 181 18.35 2.24 -8.94
C VAL A 181 18.17 3.64 -8.39
N GLN A 182 17.17 4.33 -8.94
CA GLN A 182 16.81 5.70 -8.60
C GLN A 182 15.71 5.73 -7.53
N LEU A 183 15.81 6.69 -6.61
CA LEU A 183 14.78 7.01 -5.62
C LEU A 183 14.22 8.41 -5.87
N PRO A 184 13.29 8.60 -6.81
CA PRO A 184 12.73 9.91 -7.07
C PRO A 184 11.97 10.45 -5.85
N GLU A 185 12.14 11.72 -5.55
CA GLU A 185 11.35 12.43 -4.55
C GLU A 185 10.22 13.22 -5.24
N ALA A 186 9.25 13.72 -4.46
CA ALA A 186 8.16 14.53 -5.02
C ALA A 186 8.65 15.82 -5.70
N THR A 187 9.87 16.27 -5.38
CA THR A 187 10.57 17.42 -5.96
C THR A 187 11.44 17.04 -7.16
N THR A 188 11.58 15.76 -7.47
CA THR A 188 12.33 15.32 -8.64
C THR A 188 11.51 15.70 -9.87
N GLY A 189 12.03 16.65 -10.64
CA GLY A 189 11.47 17.04 -11.93
C GLY A 189 11.55 15.90 -12.96
N TRP A 190 11.38 16.24 -14.23
CA TRP A 190 11.47 15.25 -15.30
C TRP A 190 12.83 14.54 -15.32
N ILE A 191 12.81 13.22 -15.13
CA ILE A 191 13.99 12.37 -15.29
C ILE A 191 14.02 11.91 -16.74
N SER A 192 15.02 12.36 -17.50
CA SER A 192 15.25 11.87 -18.86
C SER A 192 15.72 10.42 -18.79
N LEU A 193 15.05 9.54 -19.55
CA LEU A 193 15.44 8.14 -19.72
C LEU A 193 16.48 7.95 -20.83
N GLU A 194 16.76 9.01 -21.60
CA GLU A 194 17.81 9.02 -22.60
C GLU A 194 19.13 9.36 -21.93
N SER A 195 20.14 8.50 -22.14
CA SER A 195 21.51 8.84 -21.75
C SER A 195 21.94 10.12 -22.49
N SER A 196 22.71 10.99 -21.84
CA SER A 196 23.27 12.19 -22.50
C SER A 196 24.14 11.88 -23.72
N GLU A 197 24.50 10.59 -23.92
CA GLU A 197 25.25 10.09 -25.06
C GLU A 197 24.35 9.59 -26.21
N SER A 198 23.08 9.29 -25.94
CA SER A 198 22.10 8.82 -26.93
C SER A 198 21.13 9.90 -27.39
N ALA A 199 21.44 11.17 -27.13
CA ALA A 199 20.79 12.30 -27.80
C ALA A 199 21.24 12.31 -29.27
N HIS A 200 20.72 11.36 -30.06
CA HIS A 200 20.66 11.53 -31.49
C HIS A 200 19.89 12.83 -31.72
N ARG A 201 20.62 13.87 -32.11
CA ARG A 201 20.01 15.10 -32.61
C ARG A 201 19.30 14.73 -33.90
N ASP A 202 18.06 14.28 -33.75
CA ASP A 202 17.24 13.94 -34.89
C ASP A 202 16.91 15.23 -35.66
N ALA A 203 16.60 15.10 -36.95
CA ALA A 203 16.36 16.24 -37.83
C ALA A 203 15.30 17.20 -37.27
N ASP A 204 14.34 16.65 -36.52
CA ASP A 204 13.29 17.40 -35.85
C ASP A 204 13.83 18.27 -34.70
N PHE A 205 14.84 17.82 -33.96
CA PHE A 205 15.46 18.62 -32.90
C PHE A 205 16.22 19.82 -33.48
N GLU A 206 16.98 19.61 -34.56
CA GLU A 206 17.68 20.70 -35.24
C GLU A 206 16.68 21.67 -35.90
N LEU A 207 15.59 21.17 -36.49
CA LEU A 207 14.53 22.00 -37.05
C LEU A 207 13.84 22.86 -35.97
N ILE A 208 13.54 22.28 -34.80
CA ILE A 208 12.96 23.00 -33.67
C ILE A 208 13.93 24.06 -33.13
N MET A 209 15.21 23.74 -33.01
CA MET A 209 16.23 24.68 -32.55
C MET A 209 16.50 25.79 -33.56
N GLU A 210 16.41 25.51 -34.86
CA GLU A 210 16.49 26.51 -35.93
C GLU A 210 15.26 27.43 -35.92
N MET A 211 14.06 26.88 -35.76
CA MET A 211 12.82 27.66 -35.59
C MET A 211 12.88 28.57 -34.35
N LEU A 212 13.46 28.11 -33.24
CA LEU A 212 13.62 28.89 -32.01
C LEU A 212 14.74 29.95 -32.10
N HIS A 213 15.73 29.76 -32.98
CA HIS A 213 16.72 30.80 -33.30
C HIS A 213 16.14 31.89 -34.20
N GLN A 214 15.27 31.52 -35.15
CA GLN A 214 14.61 32.47 -36.05
C GLN A 214 13.46 33.25 -35.39
N ARG A 215 12.93 32.75 -34.26
CA ARG A 215 11.85 33.40 -33.50
C ARG A 215 12.16 33.51 -32.01
N PRO A 216 13.06 34.45 -31.61
CA PRO A 216 13.45 34.63 -30.21
C PRO A 216 12.28 34.99 -29.28
N GLU A 217 11.17 35.49 -29.82
CA GLU A 217 9.91 35.74 -29.09
C GLU A 217 9.27 34.47 -28.51
N LEU A 218 9.52 33.29 -29.08
CA LEU A 218 9.00 32.02 -28.57
C LEU A 218 9.76 31.49 -27.35
N LYS A 219 11.00 31.95 -27.11
CA LYS A 219 11.75 31.60 -25.88
C LYS A 219 11.08 32.18 -24.63
N GLY A 220 10.37 33.31 -24.75
CA GLY A 220 9.66 33.95 -23.65
C GLY A 220 8.38 33.22 -23.22
N MET A 221 7.65 32.62 -24.17
CA MET A 221 6.35 31.97 -23.89
C MET A 221 6.47 30.64 -23.13
N ILE A 222 7.65 30.02 -23.12
CA ILE A 222 7.93 28.82 -22.29
C ILE A 222 8.07 29.21 -20.81
N ARG A 223 8.59 30.42 -20.52
CA ARG A 223 8.75 30.93 -19.15
C ARG A 223 7.44 31.44 -18.53
N GLU A 224 6.56 32.06 -19.31
CA GLU A 224 5.31 32.63 -18.79
C GLU A 224 4.24 31.59 -18.44
N LYS A 225 4.36 30.35 -18.92
CA LYS A 225 3.49 29.24 -18.49
C LYS A 225 3.87 28.64 -17.14
N GLU A 226 5.09 28.86 -16.64
CA GLU A 226 5.51 28.42 -15.30
C GLU A 226 5.00 29.38 -14.20
N GLU A 227 4.79 30.66 -14.49
CA GLU A 227 4.32 31.65 -13.51
C GLU A 227 2.79 31.81 -13.46
N SER A 228 2.04 31.26 -14.42
CA SER A 228 0.57 31.34 -14.48
C SER A 228 -0.17 30.13 -13.89
N GLN A 229 0.56 29.21 -13.25
CA GLN A 229 -0.01 28.12 -12.43
C GLN A 229 0.39 28.17 -10.95
N SER A 230 0.89 29.31 -10.45
CA SER A 230 0.98 29.58 -9.01
C SER A 230 -0.13 30.49 -8.51
#